data_AF-A0A8K0QQR1-F1
#
_entry.id   AF-A0A8K0QQR1-F1
#
_cell.length_a   1.000
_cell.length_b   1.000
_cell.length_c   1.000
_cell.angle_alpha   90.00
_cell.angle_beta   90.00
_cell.angle_gamma   90.00
#
_symmetry.space_group_name_H-M   'P 1'
#
loop_
_entity.id
_entity.type
_entity.pdbx_description
1 polymer ?
#
loop_
_entity_poly.entity_id
_entity_poly.type
_entity_poly.pdbx_seq_one_letter_code
_entity_poly.pdbx_strand_id
1 'polypeptide(L)'
;MDDCHDLAQFTRKHRQSNKKPLFATCTGLNGQLSRIISPITQVTHPGLPFPASADQPTVVKVNQALNLLGQLPKKQFYIFGHNIAHSLSPTLHNAGFQELGLPHHYRIHQSENVDKSVEDLVNRHDFGGASVTFPHKLQVGRLLDSVSPVVEKVGAVNTIVVRKSEDGSRVLIGDNTDWLGIKRCIDSASVSHLGTSAALVLGAGGAARAACYAIQSLGIQHLLIVNRTLSKAEDMAALFPDMRTTIFGSLEAACQYAGPCIRVIIACVPADDLGEDKIPTELFSGADTGALVEMAYRPQVTGMMKVAKRFPGWSVFKGIDVLEEQAYAQFELWTEMPAPSIVMGDAMRAKVSGKL
;
A
#
# COMPACT_ATOMS: atom_id res chain seq x y z
N MET A 1 38.91 11.50 12.71
CA MET A 1 37.66 12.26 12.47
C MET A 1 37.92 13.48 11.61
N ASP A 2 39.04 14.17 11.81
CA ASP A 2 39.47 15.33 11.01
C ASP A 2 39.45 15.03 9.50
N ASP A 3 39.98 13.89 9.06
CA ASP A 3 39.92 13.49 7.64
C ASP A 3 38.49 13.45 7.06
N CYS A 4 37.51 12.97 7.85
CA CYS A 4 36.11 12.95 7.42
C CYS A 4 35.53 14.37 7.32
N HIS A 5 35.95 15.27 8.21
CA HIS A 5 35.54 16.67 8.19
C HIS A 5 36.12 17.39 6.97
N ASP A 6 37.41 17.23 6.72
CA ASP A 6 38.10 17.80 5.56
C ASP A 6 37.49 17.30 4.25
N LEU A 7 37.14 16.01 4.19
CA LEU A 7 36.44 15.44 3.04
C LEU A 7 35.04 16.05 2.85
N ALA A 8 34.30 16.29 3.94
CA ALA A 8 32.99 16.95 3.87
C ALA A 8 33.12 18.41 3.37
N GLN A 9 34.16 19.14 3.80
CA GLN A 9 34.44 20.48 3.28
C GLN A 9 34.80 20.46 1.79
N PHE A 10 35.67 19.53 1.39
CA PHE A 10 36.08 19.34 0.00
C PHE A 10 34.89 19.05 -0.92
N THR A 11 34.03 18.09 -0.54
CA THR A 11 32.84 17.72 -1.34
C THR A 11 31.84 18.87 -1.44
N ARG A 12 31.67 19.67 -0.38
CA ARG A 12 30.82 20.88 -0.41
C ARG A 12 31.35 21.94 -1.38
N LYS A 13 32.67 22.21 -1.35
CA LYS A 13 33.33 23.17 -2.26
C LYS A 13 33.26 22.71 -3.72
N HIS A 14 33.42 21.41 -3.97
CA HIS A 14 33.25 20.82 -5.29
C HIS A 14 31.85 21.08 -5.85
N ARG A 15 30.79 20.87 -5.05
CA ARG A 15 29.39 21.07 -5.44
C ARG A 15 29.04 22.50 -5.84
N GLN A 16 29.74 23.49 -5.28
CA GLN A 16 29.55 24.91 -5.61
C GLN A 16 30.13 25.29 -6.97
N SER A 17 31.16 24.57 -7.42
CA SER A 17 31.96 24.91 -8.60
C SER A 17 31.78 23.93 -9.76
N ASN A 18 31.16 22.77 -9.52
CA ASN A 18 31.03 21.70 -10.50
C ASN A 18 29.61 21.16 -10.56
N LYS A 19 29.12 20.93 -11.78
CA LYS A 19 27.80 20.32 -12.04
C LYS A 19 27.79 18.79 -11.86
N LYS A 20 28.95 18.13 -11.98
CA LYS A 20 29.03 16.66 -11.85
C LYS A 20 29.05 16.27 -10.36
N PRO A 21 28.16 15.35 -9.92
CA PRO A 21 28.18 14.87 -8.55
C PRO A 21 29.49 14.13 -8.26
N LEU A 22 30.03 14.33 -7.06
CA LEU A 22 31.22 13.66 -6.57
C LEU A 22 30.83 12.73 -5.43
N PHE A 23 31.25 11.48 -5.54
CA PHE A 23 31.18 10.50 -4.46
C PHE A 23 32.57 10.28 -3.90
N ALA A 24 32.76 10.53 -2.61
CA ALA A 24 34.04 10.37 -1.94
C ALA A 24 33.83 9.91 -0.49
N THR A 25 34.62 8.94 -0.05
CA THR A 25 34.56 8.37 1.30
C THR A 25 35.96 8.04 1.80
N CYS A 26 36.22 8.26 3.09
CA CYS A 26 37.39 7.72 3.78
C CYS A 26 37.20 6.21 4.01
N THR A 27 38.27 5.43 3.89
CA THR A 27 38.27 4.00 4.18
C THR A 27 38.69 3.71 5.62
N GLY A 28 38.42 2.48 6.06
CA GLY A 28 38.76 2.00 7.41
C GLY A 28 37.78 2.49 8.48
N LEU A 29 37.97 2.00 9.72
CA LEU A 29 37.04 2.27 10.83
C LEU A 29 36.86 3.77 11.10
N ASN A 30 37.94 4.55 11.03
CA ASN A 30 37.90 6.01 11.24
C ASN A 30 37.17 6.76 10.11
N GLY A 31 36.94 6.12 8.97
CA GLY A 31 36.25 6.68 7.81
C GLY A 31 34.72 6.53 7.83
N GLN A 32 34.16 5.79 8.80
CA GLN A 32 32.73 5.46 8.82
C GLN A 32 31.80 6.68 8.76
N LEU A 33 32.17 7.77 9.46
CA LEU A 33 31.38 8.99 9.44
C LEU A 33 31.20 9.53 8.01
N SER A 34 32.26 9.55 7.20
CA SER A 34 32.19 10.02 5.81
C SER A 34 31.27 9.16 4.94
N ARG A 35 31.16 7.86 5.23
CA ARG A 35 30.21 6.96 4.55
C ARG A 35 28.77 7.26 4.97
N ILE A 36 28.53 7.48 6.26
CA ILE A 36 27.18 7.72 6.82
C ILE A 36 26.57 9.01 6.28
N ILE A 37 27.35 10.11 6.26
CA ILE A 37 26.84 11.44 5.85
C ILE A 37 26.92 11.67 4.33
N SER A 38 27.44 10.71 3.57
CA SER A 38 27.54 10.80 2.13
C SER A 38 26.14 10.81 1.49
N PRO A 39 25.90 11.61 0.43
CA PRO A 39 24.64 11.58 -0.31
C PRO A 39 24.31 10.22 -0.94
N ILE A 40 25.32 9.40 -1.20
CA ILE A 40 25.20 8.02 -1.67
C ILE A 40 26.03 7.17 -0.73
N THR A 41 25.47 6.11 -0.15
CA THR A 41 26.19 5.29 0.83
C THR A 41 26.31 3.86 0.34
N GLN A 42 27.54 3.36 0.25
CA GLN A 42 27.79 1.94 0.03
C GLN A 42 27.54 1.19 1.34
N VAL A 43 26.65 0.21 1.29
CA VAL A 43 26.23 -0.58 2.45
C VAL A 43 26.49 -2.07 2.23
N THR A 44 26.54 -2.81 3.33
CA THR A 44 26.53 -4.29 3.34
C THR A 44 25.26 -4.81 4.00
N HIS A 45 25.04 -6.13 3.96
CA HIS A 45 23.92 -6.81 4.59
C HIS A 45 24.41 -8.09 5.30
N PRO A 46 23.91 -8.43 6.50
CA PRO A 46 24.32 -9.65 7.22
C PRO A 46 24.06 -10.95 6.46
N GLY A 47 23.11 -10.96 5.54
CA GLY A 47 22.83 -12.10 4.66
C GLY A 47 23.81 -12.28 3.49
N LEU A 48 24.76 -11.36 3.30
CA LEU A 48 25.84 -11.54 2.32
C LEU A 48 26.98 -12.38 2.92
N PRO A 49 27.67 -13.20 2.11
CA PRO A 49 28.76 -14.05 2.61
C PRO A 49 29.96 -13.24 3.14
N PHE A 50 30.20 -12.05 2.59
CA PHE A 50 31.22 -11.10 3.05
C PHE A 50 30.87 -9.69 2.57
N PRO A 51 31.27 -8.63 3.30
CA PRO A 51 31.17 -7.25 2.82
C PRO A 51 32.22 -6.99 1.72
N ALA A 52 31.98 -6.01 0.86
CA ALA A 52 32.97 -5.63 -0.16
C ALA A 52 34.18 -4.90 0.45
N SER A 53 34.03 -4.28 1.63
CA SER A 53 35.14 -3.82 2.46
C SER A 53 34.81 -3.92 3.96
N ALA A 54 35.81 -4.14 4.80
CA ALA A 54 35.63 -4.40 6.24
C ALA A 54 34.96 -3.24 7.02
N ASP A 55 34.95 -2.04 6.44
CA ASP A 55 34.43 -0.80 7.02
C ASP A 55 33.01 -0.44 6.53
N GLN A 56 32.39 -1.24 5.66
CA GLN A 56 31.04 -0.96 5.16
C GLN A 56 29.97 -1.13 6.24
N PRO A 57 29.15 -0.09 6.52
CA PRO A 57 28.04 -0.20 7.44
C PRO A 57 26.84 -0.93 6.80
N THR A 58 25.95 -1.47 7.63
CA THR A 58 24.63 -1.91 7.16
C THR A 58 23.68 -0.73 7.05
N VAL A 59 22.59 -0.86 6.28
CA VAL A 59 21.53 0.16 6.20
C VAL A 59 21.02 0.55 7.59
N VAL A 60 20.81 -0.44 8.47
CA VAL A 60 20.39 -0.23 9.87
C VAL A 60 21.35 0.70 10.62
N LYS A 61 22.67 0.43 10.54
CA LYS A 61 23.67 1.25 11.21
C LYS A 61 23.71 2.68 10.66
N VAL A 62 23.56 2.83 9.34
CA VAL A 62 23.49 4.15 8.70
C VAL A 62 22.28 4.92 9.22
N ASN A 63 21.09 4.33 9.18
CA ASN A 63 19.85 5.00 9.63
C ASN A 63 19.88 5.36 11.12
N GLN A 64 20.37 4.47 11.97
CA GLN A 64 20.55 4.74 13.40
C GLN A 64 21.53 5.90 13.64
N ALA A 65 22.66 5.92 12.94
CA ALA A 65 23.64 6.99 13.04
C ALA A 65 23.07 8.33 12.53
N LEU A 66 22.37 8.33 11.40
CA LEU A 66 21.70 9.53 10.87
C LEU A 66 20.65 10.08 11.85
N ASN A 67 19.93 9.21 12.56
CA ASN A 67 19.01 9.62 13.61
C ASN A 67 19.75 10.26 14.80
N LEU A 68 20.84 9.65 15.28
CA LEU A 68 21.66 10.22 16.36
C LEU A 68 22.27 11.57 15.99
N LEU A 69 22.58 11.78 14.70
CA LEU A 69 23.09 13.04 14.16
C LEU A 69 21.99 14.07 13.84
N GLY A 70 20.70 13.74 14.06
CA GLY A 70 19.56 14.60 13.75
C GLY A 70 19.24 14.76 12.27
N GLN A 71 19.91 14.01 11.39
CA GLN A 71 19.69 14.02 9.93
C GLN A 71 18.49 13.16 9.52
N LEU A 72 18.10 12.20 10.35
CA LEU A 72 16.90 11.37 10.19
C LEU A 72 16.00 11.54 11.43
N PRO A 73 15.28 12.66 11.56
CA PRO A 73 14.46 12.90 12.74
C PRO A 73 13.31 11.88 12.83
N LYS A 74 12.96 11.52 14.07
CA LYS A 74 11.79 10.68 14.35
C LYS A 74 10.51 11.30 13.77
N LYS A 75 9.68 10.44 13.17
CA LYS A 75 8.37 10.77 12.63
C LYS A 75 7.29 9.85 13.21
N GLN A 76 6.09 10.37 13.29
CA GLN A 76 4.89 9.70 13.76
C GLN A 76 4.00 9.36 12.57
N PHE A 77 3.64 8.09 12.46
CA PHE A 77 2.72 7.56 11.47
C PHE A 77 1.45 7.09 12.14
N TYR A 78 0.34 7.16 11.41
CA TYR A 78 -0.98 6.85 11.95
C TYR A 78 -1.80 5.99 11.01
N ILE A 79 -2.76 5.27 11.56
CA ILE A 79 -3.96 4.87 10.81
C ILE A 79 -5.16 5.68 11.32
N PHE A 80 -5.87 6.33 10.39
CA PHE A 80 -7.10 7.07 10.65
C PHE A 80 -8.32 6.28 10.17
N GLY A 81 -9.36 6.23 11.00
CA GLY A 81 -10.61 5.53 10.70
C GLY A 81 -11.44 5.23 11.95
N HIS A 82 -12.55 4.53 11.75
CA HIS A 82 -13.44 4.10 12.83
C HIS A 82 -13.46 2.58 12.96
N ASN A 83 -13.63 2.04 14.17
CA ASN A 83 -13.58 0.60 14.47
C ASN A 83 -12.26 -0.08 14.07
N ILE A 84 -11.14 0.58 14.34
CA ILE A 84 -9.78 0.17 13.94
C ILE A 84 -8.88 -0.21 15.11
N ALA A 85 -9.42 -0.34 16.33
CA ALA A 85 -8.68 -0.71 17.54
C ALA A 85 -7.82 -1.99 17.38
N HIS A 86 -8.21 -2.88 16.47
CA HIS A 86 -7.50 -4.13 16.18
C HIS A 86 -6.87 -4.17 14.78
N SER A 87 -6.59 -3.00 14.19
CA SER A 87 -5.85 -2.93 12.93
C SER A 87 -4.47 -3.59 13.06
N LEU A 88 -4.05 -4.30 12.01
CA LEU A 88 -2.74 -4.92 11.92
C LEU A 88 -1.67 -3.98 11.31
N SER A 89 -2.06 -2.83 10.75
CA SER A 89 -1.13 -1.85 10.17
C SER A 89 -0.02 -1.40 11.13
N PRO A 90 -0.27 -1.15 12.44
CA PRO A 90 0.80 -0.84 13.39
C PRO A 90 1.83 -1.96 13.52
N THR A 91 1.41 -3.23 13.50
CA THR A 91 2.34 -4.36 13.56
C THR A 91 3.22 -4.40 12.32
N LEU A 92 2.63 -4.27 11.13
CA LEU A 92 3.33 -4.27 9.85
C LEU A 92 4.37 -3.14 9.78
N HIS A 93 3.95 -1.89 9.95
CA HIS A 93 4.84 -0.74 9.73
C HIS A 93 5.91 -0.61 10.81
N ASN A 94 5.59 -0.89 12.08
CA ASN A 94 6.62 -0.86 13.13
C ASN A 94 7.67 -1.95 12.92
N ALA A 95 7.30 -3.14 12.44
CA ALA A 95 8.27 -4.19 12.08
C ALA A 95 9.18 -3.72 10.94
N GLY A 96 8.63 -3.09 9.90
CA GLY A 96 9.42 -2.55 8.80
C GLY A 96 10.36 -1.42 9.24
N PHE A 97 9.89 -0.51 10.11
CA PHE A 97 10.74 0.54 10.66
C PHE A 97 11.89 -0.03 11.50
N GLN A 98 11.59 -1.03 12.34
CA GLN A 98 12.60 -1.70 13.15
C GLN A 98 13.65 -2.41 12.29
N GLU A 99 13.22 -3.15 11.27
CA GLU A 99 14.10 -3.89 10.36
C GLU A 99 15.09 -2.97 9.64
N LEU A 100 14.65 -1.76 9.24
CA LEU A 100 15.51 -0.78 8.58
C LEU A 100 16.24 0.16 9.55
N GLY A 101 16.09 -0.01 10.87
CA GLY A 101 16.69 0.88 11.87
C GLY A 101 16.14 2.32 11.82
N LEU A 102 14.92 2.51 11.31
CA LEU A 102 14.25 3.79 11.23
C LEU A 102 13.68 4.17 12.61
N PRO A 103 13.82 5.45 13.04
CA PRO A 103 13.38 5.89 14.37
C PRO A 103 11.87 6.14 14.47
N HIS A 104 11.13 5.81 13.42
CA HIS A 104 9.72 6.14 13.28
C HIS A 104 8.82 5.26 14.15
N HIS A 105 7.59 5.72 14.37
CA HIS A 105 6.60 4.93 15.10
C HIS A 105 5.22 5.06 14.48
N TYR A 106 4.53 3.94 14.33
CA TYR A 106 3.19 3.84 13.77
C TYR A 106 2.17 3.51 14.87
N ARG A 107 1.07 4.25 14.94
CA ARG A 107 -0.01 4.01 15.93
C ARG A 107 -1.42 4.18 15.37
N ILE A 108 -2.39 3.72 16.13
CA ILE A 108 -3.81 3.89 15.80
C ILE A 108 -4.26 5.27 16.29
N HIS A 109 -5.02 5.97 15.45
CA HIS A 109 -5.82 7.13 15.87
C HIS A 109 -7.26 6.93 15.39
N GLN A 110 -8.10 6.47 16.30
CA GLN A 110 -9.50 6.15 16.01
C GLN A 110 -10.39 7.39 16.19
N SER A 111 -11.20 7.69 15.18
CA SER A 111 -12.21 8.75 15.23
C SER A 111 -13.41 8.36 14.36
N GLU A 112 -14.61 8.79 14.75
CA GLU A 112 -15.83 8.54 13.96
C GLU A 112 -15.85 9.34 12.65
N ASN A 113 -15.26 10.53 12.65
CA ASN A 113 -15.20 11.44 11.52
C ASN A 113 -13.78 11.97 11.32
N VAL A 114 -13.53 12.58 10.16
CA VAL A 114 -12.32 13.39 9.93
C VAL A 114 -12.46 14.71 10.69
N ASP A 115 -12.21 14.70 11.99
CA ASP A 115 -12.46 15.82 12.89
C ASP A 115 -11.19 16.64 13.19
N LYS A 116 -11.30 17.58 14.14
CA LYS A 116 -10.20 18.44 14.57
C LYS A 116 -9.00 17.65 15.10
N SER A 117 -9.21 16.46 15.68
CA SER A 117 -8.11 15.63 16.16
C SER A 117 -7.26 15.08 15.01
N VAL A 118 -7.90 14.72 13.88
CA VAL A 118 -7.18 14.30 12.67
C VAL A 118 -6.44 15.49 12.07
N GLU A 119 -7.09 16.65 11.98
CA GLU A 119 -6.50 17.89 11.47
C GLU A 119 -5.26 18.31 12.29
N ASP A 120 -5.36 18.28 13.62
CA ASP A 120 -4.26 18.65 14.50
C ASP A 120 -3.07 17.70 14.34
N LEU A 121 -3.32 16.39 14.16
CA LEU A 121 -2.27 15.40 13.94
C LEU A 121 -1.57 15.59 12.59
N VAL A 122 -2.31 15.81 11.50
CA VAL A 122 -1.69 16.03 10.17
C VAL A 122 -0.91 17.33 10.10
N ASN A 123 -1.16 18.28 10.99
CA ASN A 123 -0.43 19.56 11.05
C ASN A 123 0.82 19.53 11.95
N ARG A 124 1.09 18.44 12.68
CA ARG A 124 2.30 18.35 13.51
C ARG A 124 3.57 18.27 12.67
N HIS A 125 4.63 18.93 13.14
CA HIS A 125 5.96 18.90 12.51
C HIS A 125 6.57 17.48 12.45
N ASP A 126 6.19 16.60 13.38
CA ASP A 126 6.64 15.21 13.45
C ASP A 126 5.74 14.23 12.70
N PHE A 127 4.65 14.67 12.05
CA PHE A 127 3.82 13.80 11.23
C PHE A 127 4.60 13.32 10.00
N GLY A 128 4.72 12.00 9.85
CA GLY A 128 5.44 11.35 8.74
C GLY A 128 4.53 10.88 7.60
N GLY A 129 3.24 10.69 7.89
CA GLY A 129 2.27 10.11 6.95
C GLY A 129 1.19 9.35 7.72
N ALA A 130 0.16 8.90 7.01
CA ALA A 130 -0.86 8.06 7.61
C ALA A 130 -1.53 7.15 6.59
N SER A 131 -1.93 5.96 7.01
CA SER A 131 -2.96 5.20 6.32
C SER A 131 -4.33 5.76 6.68
N VAL A 132 -5.27 5.68 5.76
CA VAL A 132 -6.65 6.11 5.95
C VAL A 132 -7.55 4.95 5.56
N THR A 133 -8.47 4.59 6.44
CA THR A 133 -9.44 3.53 6.21
C THR A 133 -10.87 4.03 6.40
N PHE A 134 -11.84 3.12 6.30
CA PHE A 134 -13.26 3.44 6.46
C PHE A 134 -13.53 4.17 7.79
N PRO A 135 -14.42 5.18 7.80
CA PRO A 135 -15.16 5.77 6.68
C PRO A 135 -14.44 6.95 5.98
N HIS A 136 -13.18 7.22 6.32
CA HIS A 136 -12.51 8.50 6.06
C HIS A 136 -11.97 8.68 4.64
N LYS A 137 -11.86 7.59 3.85
CA LYS A 137 -11.16 7.60 2.55
C LYS A 137 -11.68 8.64 1.55
N LEU A 138 -12.97 8.98 1.61
CA LEU A 138 -13.60 9.97 0.71
C LEU A 138 -13.56 11.40 1.28
N GLN A 139 -13.33 11.56 2.59
CA GLN A 139 -13.45 12.85 3.27
C GLN A 139 -12.10 13.49 3.59
N VAL A 140 -11.06 12.66 3.78
CA VAL A 140 -9.75 13.13 4.23
C VAL A 140 -9.05 14.05 3.23
N GLY A 141 -9.41 13.97 1.94
CA GLY A 141 -8.85 14.80 0.88
C GLY A 141 -8.98 16.31 1.14
N ARG A 142 -9.98 16.74 1.92
CA ARG A 142 -10.16 18.15 2.30
C ARG A 142 -9.06 18.73 3.19
N LEU A 143 -8.24 17.88 3.80
CA LEU A 143 -7.12 18.26 4.66
C LEU A 143 -5.78 18.23 3.90
N LEU A 144 -5.78 17.90 2.61
CA LEU A 144 -4.58 17.66 1.82
C LEU A 144 -4.37 18.80 0.83
N ASP A 145 -3.12 19.09 0.53
CA ASP A 145 -2.74 20.16 -0.39
C ASP A 145 -2.92 19.72 -1.85
N SER A 146 -2.67 18.43 -2.13
CA SER A 146 -2.88 17.83 -3.43
C SER A 146 -3.15 16.33 -3.33
N VAL A 147 -3.46 15.71 -4.47
CA VAL A 147 -3.73 14.28 -4.60
C VAL A 147 -2.98 13.70 -5.79
N SER A 148 -2.70 12.40 -5.75
CA SER A 148 -2.06 11.69 -6.86
C SER A 148 -3.03 11.51 -8.04
N PRO A 149 -2.52 11.28 -9.28
CA PRO A 149 -3.38 11.03 -10.44
C PRO A 149 -4.34 9.84 -10.24
N VAL A 150 -3.93 8.85 -9.44
CA VAL A 150 -4.79 7.71 -9.08
C VAL A 150 -5.98 8.20 -8.25
N VAL A 151 -5.74 9.06 -7.26
CA VAL A 151 -6.80 9.59 -6.40
C VAL A 151 -7.69 10.55 -7.16
N GLU A 152 -7.18 11.33 -8.12
CA GLU A 152 -8.02 12.17 -9.00
C GLU A 152 -9.06 11.32 -9.75
N LYS A 153 -8.65 10.12 -10.20
CA LYS A 153 -9.55 9.19 -10.91
C LYS A 153 -10.49 8.43 -9.97
N VAL A 154 -9.96 7.89 -8.87
CA VAL A 154 -10.68 7.00 -7.94
C VAL A 154 -11.53 7.78 -6.94
N GLY A 155 -11.14 9.01 -6.61
CA GLY A 155 -11.80 9.86 -5.62
C GLY A 155 -11.71 9.34 -4.18
N ALA A 156 -10.72 8.49 -3.86
CA ALA A 156 -10.55 7.90 -2.53
C ALA A 156 -9.06 7.86 -2.13
N VAL A 157 -8.74 8.41 -0.97
CA VAL A 157 -7.40 8.43 -0.39
C VAL A 157 -7.30 7.34 0.68
N ASN A 158 -6.33 6.43 0.57
CA ASN A 158 -5.99 5.51 1.65
C ASN A 158 -4.61 5.82 2.26
N THR A 159 -3.84 6.75 1.68
CA THR A 159 -2.47 7.04 2.09
C THR A 159 -2.22 8.55 2.06
N ILE A 160 -1.77 9.11 3.18
CA ILE A 160 -1.30 10.48 3.28
C ILE A 160 0.22 10.45 3.30
N VAL A 161 0.82 11.19 2.39
CA VAL A 161 2.26 11.28 2.20
C VAL A 161 2.72 12.71 2.45
N VAL A 162 3.79 12.86 3.21
CA VAL A 162 4.43 14.16 3.41
C VAL A 162 5.57 14.31 2.42
N ARG A 163 5.54 15.40 1.65
CA ARG A 163 6.62 15.81 0.74
C ARG A 163 7.08 17.23 1.04
N LYS A 164 8.20 17.61 0.43
CA LYS A 164 8.67 19.00 0.40
C LYS A 164 8.45 19.55 -1.00
N SER A 165 7.88 20.74 -1.09
CA SER A 165 7.83 21.52 -2.33
C SER A 165 9.21 22.09 -2.67
N GLU A 166 9.32 22.72 -3.84
CA GLU A 166 10.57 23.34 -4.32
C GLU A 166 11.10 24.45 -3.39
N ASP A 167 10.19 25.19 -2.74
CA ASP A 167 10.51 26.21 -1.74
C ASP A 167 10.85 25.63 -0.34
N GLY A 168 10.82 24.30 -0.20
CA GLY A 168 11.09 23.59 1.04
C GLY A 168 9.91 23.54 2.02
N SER A 169 8.75 24.10 1.67
CA SER A 169 7.54 23.99 2.47
C SER A 169 7.02 22.55 2.48
N ARG A 170 6.24 22.22 3.52
CA ARG A 170 5.68 20.89 3.69
C ARG A 170 4.38 20.79 2.92
N VAL A 171 4.21 19.71 2.14
CA VAL A 171 3.01 19.41 1.36
C VAL A 171 2.46 18.04 1.75
N LEU A 172 1.16 17.98 1.99
CA LEU A 172 0.38 16.78 2.21
C LEU A 172 -0.24 16.31 0.90
N ILE A 173 0.16 15.12 0.46
CA ILE A 173 -0.33 14.50 -0.78
C ILE A 173 -1.17 13.28 -0.43
N GLY A 174 -2.38 13.22 -0.97
CA GLY A 174 -3.23 12.04 -0.89
C GLY A 174 -2.92 11.04 -1.99
N ASP A 175 -2.74 9.77 -1.64
CA ASP A 175 -2.54 8.67 -2.57
C ASP A 175 -3.47 7.48 -2.24
N ASN A 176 -3.52 6.53 -3.16
CA ASN A 176 -4.25 5.28 -3.01
C ASN A 176 -3.34 4.09 -3.34
N THR A 177 -3.11 3.21 -2.37
CA THR A 177 -2.33 1.96 -2.54
C THR A 177 -3.20 0.70 -2.52
N ASP A 178 -4.51 0.82 -2.29
CA ASP A 178 -5.40 -0.35 -2.30
C ASP A 178 -5.39 -1.03 -3.67
N TRP A 179 -5.38 -0.23 -4.76
CA TRP A 179 -5.34 -0.77 -6.13
C TRP A 179 -4.04 -1.53 -6.40
N LEU A 180 -2.91 -1.12 -5.81
CA LEU A 180 -1.64 -1.85 -5.91
C LEU A 180 -1.75 -3.18 -5.19
N GLY A 181 -2.34 -3.21 -3.99
CA GLY A 181 -2.57 -4.46 -3.26
C GLY A 181 -3.41 -5.45 -4.05
N ILE A 182 -4.53 -4.99 -4.59
CA ILE A 182 -5.42 -5.79 -5.44
C ILE A 182 -4.68 -6.28 -6.70
N LYS A 183 -3.98 -5.39 -7.39
CA LYS A 183 -3.25 -5.71 -8.63
C LYS A 183 -2.20 -6.78 -8.39
N ARG A 184 -1.37 -6.63 -7.34
CA ARG A 184 -0.29 -7.56 -7.02
C ARG A 184 -0.82 -8.95 -6.65
N CYS A 185 -1.93 -9.02 -5.92
CA CYS A 185 -2.63 -10.29 -5.69
C CYS A 185 -3.03 -10.95 -7.02
N ILE A 186 -3.71 -10.23 -7.92
CA ILE A 186 -4.17 -10.79 -9.20
C ILE A 186 -2.99 -11.19 -10.09
N ASP A 187 -1.93 -10.38 -10.17
CA ASP A 187 -0.71 -10.71 -10.93
C ASP A 187 -0.09 -12.03 -10.44
N SER A 188 -0.05 -12.25 -9.12
CA SER A 188 0.52 -13.48 -8.54
C SER A 188 -0.27 -14.74 -8.88
N ALA A 189 -1.55 -14.62 -9.24
CA ALA A 189 -2.40 -15.76 -9.60
C ALA A 189 -2.12 -16.31 -11.01
N SER A 190 -1.36 -15.60 -11.84
CA SER A 190 -1.03 -16.02 -13.21
C SER A 190 -2.28 -16.39 -14.04
N VAL A 191 -3.35 -15.59 -13.92
CA VAL A 191 -4.63 -15.84 -14.61
C VAL A 191 -4.44 -15.73 -16.12
N SER A 192 -4.93 -16.72 -16.85
CA SER A 192 -4.84 -16.76 -18.32
C SER A 192 -5.86 -15.83 -18.97
N HIS A 193 -5.52 -15.28 -20.14
CA HIS A 193 -6.45 -14.50 -20.99
C HIS A 193 -7.08 -13.27 -20.31
N LEU A 194 -6.37 -12.61 -19.37
CA LEU A 194 -6.88 -11.44 -18.65
C LEU A 194 -7.37 -10.30 -19.57
N GLY A 195 -6.63 -9.97 -20.63
CA GLY A 195 -7.01 -8.86 -21.52
C GLY A 195 -8.32 -9.07 -22.30
N THR A 196 -8.79 -10.31 -22.43
CA THR A 196 -10.03 -10.67 -23.14
C THR A 196 -11.10 -11.20 -22.19
N SER A 197 -10.90 -11.13 -20.88
CA SER A 197 -11.85 -11.60 -19.87
C SER A 197 -12.70 -10.46 -19.31
N ALA A 198 -13.65 -10.81 -18.46
CA ALA A 198 -14.39 -9.89 -17.61
C ALA A 198 -13.90 -9.97 -16.16
N ALA A 199 -14.01 -8.83 -15.47
CA ALA A 199 -13.82 -8.74 -14.02
C ALA A 199 -15.10 -8.28 -13.34
N LEU A 200 -15.47 -8.94 -12.24
CA LEU A 200 -16.63 -8.63 -11.42
C LEU A 200 -16.21 -7.93 -10.13
N VAL A 201 -16.77 -6.76 -9.85
CA VAL A 201 -16.60 -6.03 -8.59
C VAL A 201 -17.91 -6.04 -7.81
N LEU A 202 -17.84 -6.43 -6.54
CA LEU A 202 -18.98 -6.43 -5.63
C LEU A 202 -18.92 -5.22 -4.71
N GLY A 203 -19.95 -4.38 -4.76
CA GLY A 203 -20.05 -3.13 -4.01
C GLY A 203 -19.62 -1.92 -4.83
N ALA A 204 -19.86 -0.72 -4.28
CA ALA A 204 -19.54 0.57 -4.91
C ALA A 204 -18.89 1.58 -3.94
N GLY A 205 -18.19 1.09 -2.92
CA GLY A 205 -17.46 1.90 -1.94
C GLY A 205 -16.05 2.28 -2.37
N GLY A 206 -15.27 2.93 -1.49
CA GLY A 206 -13.89 3.36 -1.80
C GLY A 206 -12.96 2.22 -2.24
N ALA A 207 -13.08 1.03 -1.65
CA ALA A 207 -12.34 -0.16 -2.07
C ALA A 207 -12.76 -0.65 -3.46
N ALA A 208 -14.05 -0.57 -3.81
CA ALA A 208 -14.55 -0.95 -5.13
C ALA A 208 -14.04 0.00 -6.23
N ARG A 209 -13.90 1.29 -5.93
CA ARG A 209 -13.29 2.25 -6.87
C ARG A 209 -11.81 1.93 -7.14
N ALA A 210 -11.05 1.59 -6.09
CA ALA A 210 -9.67 1.13 -6.23
C ALA A 210 -9.58 -0.20 -7.00
N ALA A 211 -10.54 -1.11 -6.79
CA ALA A 211 -10.66 -2.36 -7.54
C ALA A 211 -10.87 -2.12 -9.04
N CYS A 212 -11.76 -1.20 -9.42
CA CYS A 212 -11.97 -0.83 -10.82
C CYS A 212 -10.68 -0.26 -11.45
N TYR A 213 -9.94 0.57 -10.72
CA TYR A 213 -8.65 1.09 -11.18
C TYR A 213 -7.60 -0.02 -11.36
N ALA A 214 -7.56 -0.99 -10.43
CA ALA A 214 -6.67 -2.15 -10.55
C ALA A 214 -7.01 -3.00 -11.79
N ILE A 215 -8.29 -3.27 -12.02
CA ILE A 215 -8.80 -4.00 -13.20
C ILE A 215 -8.40 -3.29 -14.50
N GLN A 216 -8.62 -1.98 -14.59
CA GLN A 216 -8.22 -1.19 -15.75
C GLN A 216 -6.70 -1.26 -15.97
N SER A 217 -5.92 -1.14 -14.89
CA SER A 217 -4.45 -1.20 -14.95
C SER A 217 -3.92 -2.59 -15.33
N LEU A 218 -4.71 -3.65 -15.15
CA LEU A 218 -4.43 -5.01 -15.62
C LEU A 218 -4.81 -5.24 -17.08
N GLY A 219 -5.37 -4.22 -17.76
CA GLY A 219 -5.75 -4.29 -19.17
C GLY A 219 -7.08 -5.02 -19.42
N ILE A 220 -7.87 -5.30 -18.38
CA ILE A 220 -9.19 -5.93 -18.51
C ILE A 220 -10.17 -4.87 -19.00
N GLN A 221 -10.86 -5.12 -20.11
CA GLN A 221 -11.77 -4.14 -20.72
C GLN A 221 -13.23 -4.28 -20.29
N HIS A 222 -13.65 -5.46 -19.83
CA HIS A 222 -15.02 -5.75 -19.44
C HIS A 222 -15.17 -5.71 -17.92
N LEU A 223 -15.93 -4.72 -17.43
CA LEU A 223 -16.19 -4.51 -16.01
C LEU A 223 -17.64 -4.87 -15.70
N LEU A 224 -17.84 -5.76 -14.74
CA LEU A 224 -19.16 -6.05 -14.18
C LEU A 224 -19.20 -5.47 -12.77
N ILE A 225 -20.25 -4.73 -12.46
CA ILE A 225 -20.45 -4.18 -11.11
C ILE A 225 -21.74 -4.73 -10.56
N VAL A 226 -21.68 -5.32 -9.37
CA VAL A 226 -22.88 -5.73 -8.62
C VAL A 226 -23.01 -4.85 -7.38
N ASN A 227 -24.11 -4.11 -7.28
CA ASN A 227 -24.40 -3.29 -6.11
C ASN A 227 -25.90 -3.14 -5.88
N ARG A 228 -26.33 -3.17 -4.60
CA ARG A 228 -27.75 -3.03 -4.21
C ARG A 228 -28.37 -1.72 -4.69
N THR A 229 -27.61 -0.63 -4.65
CA THR A 229 -28.07 0.70 -5.11
C THR A 229 -27.46 0.97 -6.48
N LEU A 230 -28.26 0.85 -7.55
CA LEU A 230 -27.78 0.98 -8.94
C LEU A 230 -27.10 2.33 -9.19
N SER A 231 -27.67 3.44 -8.71
CA SER A 231 -27.09 4.78 -8.90
C SER A 231 -25.65 4.89 -8.39
N LYS A 232 -25.31 4.25 -7.26
CA LYS A 232 -23.92 4.23 -6.76
C LYS A 232 -22.97 3.46 -7.68
N ALA A 233 -23.45 2.40 -8.33
CA ALA A 233 -22.67 1.66 -9.31
C ALA A 233 -22.51 2.45 -10.61
N GLU A 234 -23.54 3.17 -11.04
CA GLU A 234 -23.51 4.07 -12.20
C GLU A 234 -22.50 5.22 -11.98
N ASP A 235 -22.55 5.87 -10.81
CA ASP A 235 -21.58 6.90 -10.41
C ASP A 235 -20.14 6.38 -10.43
N MET A 236 -19.93 5.13 -9.99
CA MET A 236 -18.61 4.50 -10.01
C MET A 236 -18.19 4.14 -11.44
N ALA A 237 -19.08 3.61 -12.27
CA ALA A 237 -18.81 3.27 -13.66
C ALA A 237 -18.41 4.52 -14.48
N ALA A 238 -19.02 5.67 -14.19
CA ALA A 238 -18.72 6.94 -14.85
C ALA A 238 -17.26 7.41 -14.65
N LEU A 239 -16.56 6.92 -13.62
CA LEU A 239 -15.13 7.20 -13.40
C LEU A 239 -14.21 6.44 -14.37
N PHE A 240 -14.74 5.42 -15.05
CA PHE A 240 -14.00 4.53 -15.95
C PHE A 240 -14.68 4.42 -17.33
N PRO A 241 -14.84 5.54 -18.07
CA PRO A 241 -15.59 5.56 -19.33
C PRO A 241 -14.96 4.69 -20.43
N ASP A 242 -13.67 4.38 -20.34
CA ASP A 242 -12.95 3.55 -21.30
C ASP A 242 -13.25 2.04 -21.14
N MET A 243 -13.91 1.65 -20.04
CA MET A 243 -14.26 0.25 -19.75
C MET A 243 -15.68 -0.06 -20.22
N ARG A 244 -15.87 -1.24 -20.81
CA ARG A 244 -17.20 -1.77 -21.16
C ARG A 244 -17.86 -2.26 -19.87
N THR A 245 -18.68 -1.41 -19.28
CA THR A 245 -19.28 -1.68 -17.97
C THR A 245 -20.71 -2.18 -18.07
N THR A 246 -21.02 -3.27 -17.36
CA THR A 246 -22.38 -3.77 -17.15
C THR A 246 -22.70 -3.76 -15.65
N ILE A 247 -23.85 -3.22 -15.28
CA ILE A 247 -24.27 -3.06 -13.87
C ILE A 247 -25.41 -4.03 -13.58
N PHE A 248 -25.33 -4.69 -12.42
CA PHE A 248 -26.34 -5.61 -11.92
C PHE A 248 -26.75 -5.23 -10.50
N GLY A 249 -28.03 -5.45 -10.18
CA GLY A 249 -28.55 -5.25 -8.82
C GLY A 249 -28.25 -6.40 -7.86
N SER A 250 -27.91 -7.59 -8.38
CA SER A 250 -27.65 -8.79 -7.58
C SER A 250 -26.67 -9.75 -8.29
N LEU A 251 -26.15 -10.72 -7.53
CA LEU A 251 -25.25 -11.76 -8.06
C LEU A 251 -25.98 -12.72 -9.01
N GLU A 252 -27.22 -13.05 -8.72
CA GLU A 252 -28.05 -13.94 -9.55
C GLU A 252 -28.25 -13.35 -10.95
N ALA A 253 -28.47 -12.03 -11.04
CA ALA A 253 -28.54 -11.32 -12.32
C ALA A 253 -27.20 -11.34 -13.06
N ALA A 254 -26.09 -11.17 -12.34
CA ALA A 254 -24.74 -11.22 -12.93
C ALA A 254 -24.39 -12.60 -13.51
N CYS A 255 -24.99 -13.69 -12.99
CA CYS A 255 -24.78 -15.05 -13.53
C CYS A 255 -25.38 -15.26 -14.90
N GLN A 256 -26.34 -14.42 -15.30
CA GLN A 256 -26.94 -14.45 -16.62
C GLN A 256 -26.13 -13.65 -17.66
N TYR A 257 -24.95 -13.13 -17.26
CA TYR A 257 -24.08 -12.39 -18.16
C TYR A 257 -23.60 -13.26 -19.32
N ALA A 258 -23.94 -12.85 -20.54
CA ALA A 258 -23.61 -13.57 -21.77
C ALA A 258 -22.37 -13.03 -22.50
N GLY A 259 -21.54 -12.22 -21.84
CA GLY A 259 -20.31 -11.66 -22.43
C GLY A 259 -19.05 -12.50 -22.14
N PRO A 260 -17.85 -11.89 -22.21
CA PRO A 260 -16.61 -12.59 -21.93
C PRO A 260 -16.56 -13.27 -20.57
N CYS A 261 -15.84 -14.38 -20.49
CA CYS A 261 -15.70 -15.18 -19.27
C CYS A 261 -15.18 -14.35 -18.08
N ILE A 262 -15.83 -14.48 -16.92
CA ILE A 262 -15.40 -13.84 -15.67
C ILE A 262 -14.19 -14.61 -15.14
N ARG A 263 -13.03 -13.93 -15.04
CA ARG A 263 -11.80 -14.53 -14.51
C ARG A 263 -11.26 -13.81 -13.27
N VAL A 264 -11.80 -12.65 -12.95
CA VAL A 264 -11.42 -11.88 -11.76
C VAL A 264 -12.69 -11.51 -11.01
N ILE A 265 -12.74 -11.80 -9.72
CA ILE A 265 -13.81 -11.35 -8.82
C ILE A 265 -13.15 -10.59 -7.68
N ILE A 266 -13.63 -9.38 -7.39
CA ILE A 266 -13.15 -8.57 -6.28
C ILE A 266 -14.33 -8.26 -5.36
N ALA A 267 -14.32 -8.84 -4.16
CA ALA A 267 -15.35 -8.64 -3.17
C ALA A 267 -15.00 -7.44 -2.28
N CYS A 268 -15.75 -6.33 -2.42
CA CYS A 268 -15.55 -5.09 -1.67
C CYS A 268 -16.71 -4.80 -0.70
N VAL A 269 -17.46 -5.82 -0.31
CA VAL A 269 -18.58 -5.73 0.63
C VAL A 269 -18.20 -6.29 2.00
N PRO A 270 -18.88 -5.87 3.09
CA PRO A 270 -18.72 -6.53 4.39
C PRO A 270 -19.00 -8.02 4.27
N ALA A 271 -18.18 -8.86 4.89
CA ALA A 271 -18.33 -10.31 4.79
C ALA A 271 -19.66 -10.83 5.36
N ASP A 272 -20.19 -10.17 6.39
CA ASP A 272 -21.45 -10.54 7.04
C ASP A 272 -22.68 -10.31 6.12
N ASP A 273 -22.55 -9.50 5.07
CA ASP A 273 -23.63 -9.24 4.12
C ASP A 273 -23.87 -10.41 3.14
N LEU A 274 -22.91 -11.34 3.00
CA LEU A 274 -22.91 -12.34 1.92
C LEU A 274 -22.63 -13.77 2.41
N GLY A 275 -23.70 -14.48 2.77
CA GLY A 275 -23.69 -15.92 3.07
C GLY A 275 -23.41 -16.80 1.85
N GLU A 276 -22.86 -17.98 2.06
CA GLU A 276 -22.51 -18.95 0.99
C GLU A 276 -23.70 -19.32 0.10
N ASP A 277 -24.91 -19.34 0.66
CA ASP A 277 -26.17 -19.66 0.00
C ASP A 277 -26.60 -18.61 -1.05
N LYS A 278 -26.06 -17.39 -0.96
CA LYS A 278 -26.38 -16.26 -1.85
C LYS A 278 -25.37 -16.06 -2.97
N ILE A 279 -24.43 -17.00 -3.11
CA ILE A 279 -23.30 -16.88 -4.05
C ILE A 279 -23.45 -17.97 -5.10
N PRO A 280 -23.91 -17.63 -6.30
CA PRO A 280 -24.09 -18.62 -7.35
C PRO A 280 -22.74 -19.20 -7.79
N THR A 281 -22.68 -20.52 -7.88
CA THR A 281 -21.48 -21.27 -8.25
C THR A 281 -21.06 -21.04 -9.71
N GLU A 282 -22.01 -20.62 -10.54
CA GLU A 282 -21.86 -20.32 -11.96
C GLU A 282 -20.87 -19.18 -12.23
N LEU A 283 -20.66 -18.29 -11.26
CA LEU A 283 -19.65 -17.23 -11.34
C LEU A 283 -18.22 -17.77 -11.46
N PHE A 284 -17.99 -18.99 -11.00
CA PHE A 284 -16.66 -19.62 -10.93
C PHE A 284 -16.46 -20.74 -11.95
N SER A 285 -17.54 -21.30 -12.49
CA SER A 285 -17.49 -22.50 -13.34
C SER A 285 -17.04 -22.23 -14.78
N GLY A 286 -17.16 -21.00 -15.27
CA GLY A 286 -16.87 -20.66 -16.66
C GLY A 286 -15.39 -20.53 -17.02
N ALA A 287 -14.48 -20.52 -16.03
CA ALA A 287 -13.06 -20.23 -16.22
C ALA A 287 -12.16 -21.38 -15.74
N ASP A 288 -11.17 -21.76 -16.56
CA ASP A 288 -10.14 -22.74 -16.15
C ASP A 288 -9.18 -22.18 -15.10
N THR A 289 -8.93 -20.86 -15.17
CA THR A 289 -8.11 -20.13 -14.20
C THR A 289 -8.77 -18.79 -13.85
N GLY A 290 -8.81 -18.47 -12.56
CA GLY A 290 -9.39 -17.23 -12.06
C GLY A 290 -8.78 -16.76 -10.74
N ALA A 291 -9.06 -15.52 -10.38
CA ALA A 291 -8.64 -14.93 -9.11
C ALA A 291 -9.83 -14.32 -8.38
N LEU A 292 -10.03 -14.73 -7.13
CA LEU A 292 -10.89 -14.05 -6.18
C LEU A 292 -10.02 -13.22 -5.24
N VAL A 293 -10.30 -11.92 -5.14
CA VAL A 293 -9.72 -11.03 -4.14
C VAL A 293 -10.81 -10.59 -3.18
N GLU A 294 -10.69 -10.99 -1.91
CA GLU A 294 -11.58 -10.55 -0.84
C GLU A 294 -10.97 -9.34 -0.13
N MET A 295 -11.70 -8.23 -0.05
CA MET A 295 -11.23 -7.04 0.68
C MET A 295 -11.58 -7.11 2.18
N ALA A 296 -12.59 -7.88 2.55
CA ALA A 296 -12.91 -8.11 3.96
C ALA A 296 -11.87 -9.06 4.59
N TYR A 297 -11.25 -8.62 5.70
CA TYR A 297 -10.30 -9.47 6.44
C TYR A 297 -10.90 -10.04 7.74
N ARG A 298 -12.17 -9.73 8.04
CA ARG A 298 -12.94 -10.28 9.16
C ARG A 298 -14.34 -10.71 8.69
N PRO A 299 -14.73 -11.99 8.90
CA PRO A 299 -13.89 -13.09 9.39
C PRO A 299 -12.75 -13.44 8.41
N GLN A 300 -11.78 -14.25 8.83
CA GLN A 300 -10.63 -14.61 7.99
C GLN A 300 -10.98 -15.45 6.76
N VAL A 301 -12.17 -16.07 6.78
CA VAL A 301 -12.69 -16.89 5.67
C VAL A 301 -14.15 -16.50 5.47
N THR A 302 -14.44 -15.83 4.36
CA THR A 302 -15.78 -15.35 4.00
C THR A 302 -16.57 -16.41 3.22
N GLY A 303 -17.87 -16.20 3.04
CA GLY A 303 -18.71 -17.08 2.21
C GLY A 303 -18.20 -17.16 0.76
N MET A 304 -17.83 -16.02 0.18
CA MET A 304 -17.27 -15.90 -1.17
C MET A 304 -16.01 -16.75 -1.33
N MET A 305 -15.09 -16.67 -0.35
CA MET A 305 -13.88 -17.49 -0.37
C MET A 305 -14.18 -19.00 -0.28
N LYS A 306 -15.17 -19.41 0.52
CA LYS A 306 -15.52 -20.84 0.64
C LYS A 306 -16.12 -21.39 -0.64
N VAL A 307 -16.96 -20.61 -1.32
CA VAL A 307 -17.52 -21.00 -2.63
C VAL A 307 -16.42 -21.07 -3.67
N ALA A 308 -15.56 -20.06 -3.78
CA ALA A 308 -14.44 -20.04 -4.73
C ALA A 308 -13.47 -21.23 -4.54
N LYS A 309 -13.19 -21.61 -3.30
CA LYS A 309 -12.33 -22.77 -2.99
C LYS A 309 -12.84 -24.11 -3.49
N ARG A 310 -14.12 -24.21 -3.87
CA ARG A 310 -14.68 -25.42 -4.50
C ARG A 310 -14.19 -25.59 -5.94
N PHE A 311 -13.52 -24.58 -6.51
CA PHE A 311 -13.04 -24.55 -7.89
C PHE A 311 -11.50 -24.51 -7.90
N PRO A 312 -10.81 -25.64 -8.16
CA PRO A 312 -9.34 -25.73 -8.07
C PRO A 312 -8.56 -24.76 -8.96
N GLY A 313 -9.16 -24.28 -10.06
CA GLY A 313 -8.56 -23.28 -10.95
C GLY A 313 -8.56 -21.86 -10.39
N TRP A 314 -9.22 -21.62 -9.26
CA TRP A 314 -9.35 -20.29 -8.67
C TRP A 314 -8.34 -20.06 -7.53
N SER A 315 -7.51 -19.05 -7.71
CA SER A 315 -6.67 -18.51 -6.65
C SER A 315 -7.49 -17.58 -5.75
N VAL A 316 -7.43 -17.80 -4.44
CA VAL A 316 -8.23 -17.06 -3.46
C VAL A 316 -7.31 -16.24 -2.55
N PHE A 317 -7.37 -14.92 -2.70
CA PHE A 317 -6.66 -13.95 -1.87
C PHE A 317 -7.60 -13.40 -0.80
N LYS A 318 -7.13 -13.44 0.44
CA LYS A 318 -7.81 -12.94 1.62
C LYS A 318 -7.60 -11.43 1.75
N GLY A 319 -8.44 -10.79 2.56
CA GLY A 319 -8.23 -9.38 2.91
C GLY A 319 -6.88 -9.10 3.58
N ILE A 320 -6.29 -10.09 4.27
CA ILE A 320 -4.93 -9.95 4.83
C ILE A 320 -3.85 -9.91 3.76
N ASP A 321 -4.03 -10.60 2.63
CA ASP A 321 -3.04 -10.64 1.54
C ASP A 321 -3.01 -9.28 0.84
N VAL A 322 -4.19 -8.68 0.61
CA VAL A 322 -4.31 -7.32 0.09
C VAL A 322 -3.76 -6.29 1.09
N LEU A 323 -4.02 -6.48 2.39
CA LEU A 323 -3.54 -5.60 3.45
C LEU A 323 -2.01 -5.54 3.49
N GLU A 324 -1.33 -6.68 3.34
CA GLU A 324 0.14 -6.74 3.24
C GLU A 324 0.64 -5.92 2.05
N GLU A 325 0.14 -6.22 0.85
CA GLU A 325 0.64 -5.59 -0.38
C GLU A 325 0.40 -4.08 -0.43
N GLN A 326 -0.78 -3.61 0.01
CA GLN A 326 -1.04 -2.18 0.09
C GLN A 326 -0.16 -1.49 1.16
N ALA A 327 0.19 -2.20 2.25
CA ALA A 327 1.03 -1.67 3.33
C ALA A 327 2.49 -1.58 2.88
N TYR A 328 2.97 -2.53 2.08
CA TYR A 328 4.30 -2.45 1.48
C TYR A 328 4.43 -1.22 0.58
N ALA A 329 3.44 -0.97 -0.27
CA ALA A 329 3.41 0.23 -1.09
C ALA A 329 3.36 1.53 -0.26
N GLN A 330 2.59 1.57 0.83
CA GLN A 330 2.59 2.70 1.77
C GLN A 330 3.96 2.94 2.39
N PHE A 331 4.60 1.86 2.85
CA PHE A 331 5.92 1.92 3.45
C PHE A 331 6.96 2.48 2.47
N GLU A 332 6.93 2.03 1.21
CA GLU A 332 7.78 2.52 0.13
C GLU A 332 7.54 4.01 -0.14
N LEU A 333 6.28 4.46 -0.18
CA LEU A 333 5.94 5.87 -0.37
C LEU A 333 6.46 6.76 0.77
N TRP A 334 6.42 6.28 2.01
CA TRP A 334 6.84 7.09 3.16
C TRP A 334 8.35 7.11 3.37
N THR A 335 9.00 5.97 3.16
CA THR A 335 10.43 5.80 3.50
C THR A 335 11.34 5.98 2.30
N GLU A 336 10.78 5.96 1.07
CA GLU A 336 11.53 5.93 -0.19
C GLU A 336 12.52 4.75 -0.27
N MET A 337 12.28 3.70 0.54
CA MET A 337 13.05 2.47 0.58
C MET A 337 12.13 1.27 0.28
N PRO A 338 12.65 0.20 -0.33
CA PRO A 338 11.90 -1.04 -0.51
C PRO A 338 11.36 -1.55 0.83
N ALA A 339 10.11 -2.00 0.83
CA ALA A 339 9.53 -2.60 2.03
C ALA A 339 10.24 -3.93 2.35
N PRO A 340 10.68 -4.17 3.60
CA PRO A 340 11.17 -5.48 4.03
C PRO A 340 9.99 -6.45 4.21
N SER A 341 9.36 -6.82 3.09
CA SER A 341 8.07 -7.51 3.02
C SER A 341 8.05 -8.84 3.79
N ILE A 342 9.16 -9.59 3.78
CA ILE A 342 9.29 -10.85 4.53
C ILE A 342 9.09 -10.59 6.03
N VAL A 343 9.86 -9.66 6.61
CA VAL A 343 9.82 -9.34 8.05
C VAL A 343 8.48 -8.73 8.44
N MET A 344 7.96 -7.82 7.61
CA MET A 344 6.64 -7.22 7.84
C MET A 344 5.54 -8.28 7.84
N GLY A 345 5.49 -9.15 6.83
CA GLY A 345 4.50 -10.23 6.73
C GLY A 345 4.64 -11.26 7.86
N ASP A 346 5.87 -11.62 8.27
CA ASP A 346 6.11 -12.51 9.40
C ASP A 346 5.56 -11.93 10.72
N ALA A 347 5.79 -10.64 10.96
CA ALA A 347 5.24 -9.97 12.14
C ALA A 347 3.71 -9.99 12.15
N MET A 348 3.08 -9.79 10.99
CA MET A 348 1.63 -9.88 10.87
C MET A 348 1.11 -11.31 11.11
N ARG A 349 1.73 -12.32 10.50
CA ARG A 349 1.39 -13.75 10.72
C ARG A 349 1.54 -14.16 12.18
N ALA A 350 2.61 -13.72 12.84
CA ALA A 350 2.82 -13.96 14.27
C ALA A 350 1.71 -13.33 15.12
N LYS A 351 1.29 -12.10 14.81
CA LYS A 351 0.20 -11.42 15.52
C LYS A 351 -1.15 -12.11 15.32
N VAL A 352 -1.43 -12.55 14.10
CA VAL A 352 -2.67 -13.26 13.76
C VAL A 352 -2.74 -14.64 14.43
N SER A 353 -1.62 -15.34 14.56
CA SER A 353 -1.54 -16.65 15.22
C SER A 353 -1.46 -16.59 16.75
N GLY A 354 -1.49 -15.39 17.35
CA GLY A 354 -1.44 -15.20 18.80
C GLY A 354 -0.06 -15.45 19.44
N LYS A 355 1.02 -15.42 18.65
CA LYS A 355 2.39 -15.70 19.10
C LYS A 355 3.20 -14.44 19.52
N LEU A 356 2.52 -13.32 19.80
CA LEU A 356 3.13 -12.04 20.21
C LEU A 356 2.40 -11.35 21.35
#